data_AF-A0A0U9HKP2-F1
#
_entry.id   AF-A0A0U9HKP2-F1
#
_cell.length_a   1.000
_cell.length_b   1.000
_cell.length_c   1.000
_cell.angle_alpha   90.00
_cell.angle_beta   90.00
_cell.angle_gamma   90.00
#
_symmetry.space_group_name_H-M   'P 1'
#
loop_
_entity.id
_entity.type
_entity.pdbx_description
1 polymer ?
#
loop_
_entity_poly.entity_id
_entity_poly.type
_entity_poly.pdbx_seq_one_letter_code
_entity_poly.pdbx_strand_id
1 'polypeptide(L)'
;MGYELITVNNCNTIKEILINTGLIGNIEITSQNLDLDLVIDSVSIPIKDEDFIDMEKVYFMFEESTSVLKIKEREYELFFNLGEWGSRERRIPNSHLVLGTNPIKFGSDYFCQIELSQAVEDEENIYIIKNISKLAGEGAISRLNNGLGNDKARKHKRREELIERLDLEVISYDDNDWCCVYKIDKDKLNNETYYEEIFHEFMYSFLMYALTIESIVAEE
;
A
#
# COMPACT_ATOMS: atom_id res chain seq x y z
N MET A 1 8.99 -20.90 -14.54
CA MET A 1 7.58 -20.51 -14.68
C MET A 1 7.57 -19.00 -14.83
N GLY A 2 6.74 -18.47 -15.73
CA GLY A 2 6.66 -17.02 -15.96
C GLY A 2 5.52 -16.42 -15.13
N TYR A 3 5.63 -15.14 -14.82
CA TYR A 3 4.53 -14.36 -14.26
C TYR A 3 3.61 -13.86 -15.37
N GLU A 4 2.32 -13.78 -15.09
CA GLU A 4 1.31 -13.14 -15.94
C GLU A 4 0.61 -12.01 -15.18
N LEU A 5 -0.03 -11.07 -15.88
CA LEU A 5 -0.85 -10.06 -15.20
C LEU A 5 -2.03 -10.72 -14.48
N ILE A 6 -2.37 -10.21 -13.30
CA ILE A 6 -3.50 -10.68 -12.50
C ILE A 6 -4.79 -10.80 -13.32
N THR A 7 -5.54 -11.88 -13.12
CA THR A 7 -6.85 -12.02 -13.77
C THR A 7 -7.87 -11.01 -13.23
N VAL A 8 -8.90 -10.73 -14.04
CA VAL A 8 -10.01 -9.85 -13.61
C VAL A 8 -10.70 -10.41 -12.37
N ASN A 9 -10.91 -11.72 -12.31
CA ASN A 9 -11.57 -12.37 -11.18
C ASN A 9 -10.75 -12.21 -9.91
N ASN A 10 -9.47 -12.57 -9.94
CA ASN A 10 -8.59 -12.46 -8.76
C ASN A 10 -8.48 -11.02 -8.26
N CYS A 11 -8.33 -10.06 -9.17
CA CYS A 11 -8.31 -8.64 -8.79
C CYS A 11 -9.64 -8.19 -8.16
N ASN A 12 -10.78 -8.66 -8.66
CA ASN A 12 -12.08 -8.33 -8.09
C ASN A 12 -12.27 -8.94 -6.71
N THR A 13 -11.85 -10.18 -6.48
CA THR A 13 -11.90 -10.81 -5.15
C THR A 13 -11.06 -10.04 -4.14
N ILE A 14 -9.86 -9.59 -4.52
CA ILE A 14 -9.02 -8.77 -3.63
C ILE A 14 -9.71 -7.44 -3.28
N LYS A 15 -10.33 -6.78 -4.27
CA LYS A 15 -11.11 -5.55 -4.02
C LYS A 15 -12.30 -5.81 -3.09
N GLU A 16 -12.97 -6.94 -3.25
CA GLU A 16 -14.07 -7.33 -2.38
C GLU A 16 -13.60 -7.53 -0.93
N ILE A 17 -12.47 -8.21 -0.74
CA ILE A 17 -11.85 -8.38 0.59
C ILE A 17 -11.58 -7.00 1.21
N LEU A 18 -10.95 -6.08 0.46
CA LEU A 18 -10.62 -4.75 0.96
C LEU A 18 -11.83 -3.90 1.37
N ILE A 19 -12.99 -4.10 0.76
CA ILE A 19 -14.19 -3.26 0.99
C ILE A 19 -15.15 -3.90 2.00
N ASN A 20 -15.27 -5.22 2.00
CA ASN A 20 -16.30 -5.93 2.75
C ASN A 20 -15.76 -6.72 3.96
N THR A 21 -14.45 -6.66 4.20
CA THR A 21 -13.79 -7.39 5.30
C THR A 21 -13.15 -6.41 6.29
N GLY A 22 -12.75 -6.91 7.45
CA GLY A 22 -12.05 -6.14 8.48
C GLY A 22 -10.81 -6.86 9.01
N LEU A 23 -10.24 -6.29 10.07
CA LEU A 23 -9.04 -6.80 10.72
C LEU A 23 -9.36 -7.99 11.64
N ILE A 24 -8.50 -8.99 11.62
CA ILE A 24 -8.37 -9.96 12.73
C ILE A 24 -7.29 -9.51 13.70
N GLY A 25 -7.70 -8.90 14.81
CA GLY A 25 -6.78 -8.40 15.83
C GLY A 25 -6.05 -7.12 15.41
N ASN A 26 -5.11 -6.70 16.27
CA ASN A 26 -4.50 -5.38 16.17
C ASN A 26 -3.34 -5.32 15.19
N ILE A 27 -3.19 -4.18 14.51
CA ILE A 27 -1.93 -3.78 13.86
C ILE A 27 -1.24 -2.76 14.77
N GLU A 28 0.00 -3.07 15.16
CA GLU A 28 0.85 -2.20 15.98
C GLU A 28 2.19 -1.97 15.25
N ILE A 29 2.50 -0.72 14.94
CA ILE A 29 3.73 -0.33 14.23
C ILE A 29 4.37 0.85 14.97
N THR A 30 5.65 0.71 15.31
CA THR A 30 6.45 1.79 15.91
C THR A 30 7.71 2.05 15.09
N SER A 31 8.13 3.32 15.02
CA SER A 31 9.39 3.69 14.38
C SER A 31 10.07 4.79 15.18
N GLN A 32 11.22 4.47 15.78
CA GLN A 32 12.00 5.43 16.56
C GLN A 32 12.52 6.60 15.70
N ASN A 33 12.92 6.31 14.45
CA ASN A 33 13.44 7.32 13.54
C ASN A 33 12.39 8.38 13.17
N LEU A 34 11.14 7.96 13.02
CA LEU A 34 10.02 8.87 12.73
C LEU A 34 9.40 9.48 13.98
N ASP A 35 9.74 8.97 15.18
CA ASP A 35 8.96 9.18 16.41
C ASP A 35 7.48 8.83 16.17
N LEU A 36 7.24 7.65 15.60
CA LEU A 36 5.94 7.19 15.12
C LEU A 36 5.41 6.04 15.97
N ASP A 37 4.12 6.13 16.27
CA ASP A 37 3.31 5.09 16.89
C ASP A 37 1.99 4.96 16.12
N LEU A 38 1.61 3.73 15.77
CA LEU A 38 0.39 3.40 15.05
C LEU A 38 -0.23 2.17 15.69
N VAL A 39 -1.46 2.31 16.17
CA VAL A 39 -2.25 1.21 16.72
C VAL A 39 -3.62 1.22 16.06
N ILE A 40 -4.04 0.08 15.54
CA ILE A 40 -5.30 -0.10 14.83
C ILE A 40 -5.95 -1.39 15.34
N ASP A 41 -7.22 -1.34 15.72
CA ASP A 41 -8.01 -2.52 16.12
C ASP A 41 -9.15 -2.86 15.14
N SER A 42 -9.52 -1.90 14.28
CA SER A 42 -10.67 -2.02 13.41
C SER A 42 -10.58 -1.05 12.21
N VAL A 43 -11.54 -1.16 11.31
CA VAL A 43 -11.71 -0.26 10.17
C VAL A 43 -13.16 0.20 10.07
N SER A 44 -13.39 1.40 9.55
CA SER A 44 -14.75 1.92 9.35
C SER A 44 -15.48 1.14 8.26
N ILE A 45 -16.81 1.27 8.22
CA ILE A 45 -17.53 0.94 6.99
C ILE A 45 -17.03 1.83 5.84
N PRO A 46 -17.05 1.34 4.58
CA PRO A 46 -16.75 2.17 3.42
C PRO A 46 -17.70 3.35 3.31
N ILE A 47 -17.14 4.53 3.03
CA ILE A 47 -17.88 5.75 2.72
C ILE A 47 -17.38 6.33 1.41
N LYS A 48 -18.21 7.13 0.74
CA LYS A 48 -17.75 7.88 -0.43
C LYS A 48 -16.79 8.97 -0.02
N ASP A 49 -15.68 9.09 -0.73
CA ASP A 49 -14.78 10.22 -0.58
C ASP A 49 -15.39 11.47 -1.23
N GLU A 50 -15.49 12.57 -0.47
CA GLU A 50 -16.06 13.83 -0.98
C GLU A 50 -15.15 14.50 -2.03
N ASP A 51 -13.83 14.28 -1.92
CA ASP A 51 -12.83 14.81 -2.85
C ASP A 51 -12.62 13.87 -4.06
N PHE A 52 -12.95 12.58 -3.91
CA PHE A 52 -12.79 11.52 -4.94
C PHE A 52 -14.07 10.69 -5.06
N ILE A 53 -15.07 11.24 -5.75
CA ILE A 53 -16.43 10.67 -5.89
C ILE A 53 -16.44 9.20 -6.37
N ASP A 54 -15.40 8.77 -7.10
CA ASP A 54 -15.26 7.42 -7.65
C ASP A 54 -14.38 6.49 -6.81
N MET A 55 -14.15 6.84 -5.53
CA MET A 55 -13.39 6.01 -4.59
C MET A 55 -14.16 5.77 -3.28
N GLU A 56 -14.13 4.51 -2.83
CA GLU A 56 -14.56 4.12 -1.49
C GLU A 56 -13.42 4.43 -0.51
N LYS A 57 -13.74 5.09 0.59
CA LYS A 57 -12.83 5.48 1.67
C LYS A 57 -13.11 4.65 2.92
N VAL A 58 -12.05 4.12 3.52
CA VAL A 58 -12.11 3.34 4.75
C VAL A 58 -11.08 3.89 5.73
N TYR A 59 -11.52 4.30 6.92
CA TYR A 59 -10.64 4.74 7.99
C TYR A 59 -10.12 3.56 8.77
N PHE A 60 -8.85 3.62 9.17
CA PHE A 60 -8.32 2.79 10.23
C PHE A 60 -8.73 3.37 11.58
N MET A 61 -9.07 2.51 12.54
CA MET A 61 -9.63 2.92 13.81
C MET A 61 -8.97 2.20 14.99
N PHE A 62 -8.98 2.87 16.14
CA PHE A 62 -8.62 2.31 17.44
C PHE A 62 -9.58 2.86 18.50
N GLU A 63 -10.24 1.99 19.25
CA GLU A 63 -11.25 2.37 20.24
C GLU A 63 -12.28 3.38 19.69
N GLU A 64 -12.79 3.14 18.47
CA GLU A 64 -13.73 3.99 17.72
C GLU A 64 -13.18 5.37 17.27
N SER A 65 -11.89 5.64 17.47
CA SER A 65 -11.21 6.86 16.99
C SER A 65 -10.54 6.64 15.65
N THR A 66 -10.65 7.59 14.73
CA THR A 66 -9.93 7.61 13.44
C THR A 66 -8.49 8.12 13.57
N SER A 67 -8.17 8.86 14.63
CA SER A 67 -6.85 9.42 14.92
C SER A 67 -5.90 8.34 15.47
N VAL A 68 -5.45 7.44 14.59
CA VAL A 68 -4.66 6.26 14.95
C VAL A 68 -3.16 6.40 14.73
N LEU A 69 -2.75 7.37 13.90
CA LEU A 69 -1.35 7.56 13.55
C LEU A 69 -0.78 8.74 14.33
N LYS A 70 0.17 8.46 15.24
CA LYS A 70 0.91 9.48 15.96
C LYS A 70 2.32 9.61 15.39
N ILE A 71 2.72 10.85 15.09
CA ILE A 71 4.08 11.17 14.65
C ILE A 71 4.54 12.39 15.41
N LYS A 72 5.57 12.24 16.25
CA LYS A 72 6.00 13.22 17.23
C LYS A 72 4.83 13.59 18.15
N GLU A 73 4.61 14.89 18.35
CA GLU A 73 3.52 15.43 19.18
C GLU A 73 2.22 15.66 18.38
N ARG A 74 2.03 14.97 17.23
CA ARG A 74 0.85 15.15 16.37
C ARG A 74 0.15 13.83 16.10
N GLU A 75 -1.17 13.88 16.09
CA GLU A 75 -2.05 12.79 15.73
C GLU A 75 -2.69 13.07 14.36
N TYR A 76 -2.88 12.01 13.61
CA TYR A 76 -3.43 12.01 12.27
C TYR A 76 -4.48 10.92 12.14
N GLU A 77 -5.55 11.23 11.43
CA GLU A 77 -6.40 10.19 10.87
C GLU A 77 -5.63 9.45 9.78
N LEU A 78 -5.86 8.14 9.69
CA LEU A 78 -5.28 7.29 8.65
C LEU A 78 -6.41 6.56 7.93
N PHE A 79 -6.34 6.53 6.60
CA PHE A 79 -7.36 5.87 5.78
C PHE A 79 -6.74 5.30 4.53
N PHE A 80 -7.46 4.37 3.90
CA PHE A 80 -7.22 4.01 2.52
C PHE A 80 -8.42 4.33 1.63
N ASN A 81 -8.14 4.61 0.36
CA ASN A 81 -9.13 4.74 -0.69
C ASN A 81 -8.93 3.63 -1.73
N LEU A 82 -10.02 3.05 -2.21
CA LEU A 82 -10.02 2.11 -3.32
C LEU A 82 -11.03 2.54 -4.38
N GLY A 83 -10.59 2.68 -5.63
CA GLY A 83 -11.49 3.06 -6.73
C GLY A 83 -10.75 3.53 -7.97
N GLU A 84 -11.39 4.42 -8.72
CA GLU A 84 -10.74 5.08 -9.87
C GLU A 84 -9.87 6.25 -9.43
N TRP A 85 -8.72 6.38 -10.08
CA TRP A 85 -7.80 7.49 -9.84
C TRP A 85 -7.43 8.21 -11.13
N GLY A 86 -7.88 9.47 -11.23
CA GLY A 86 -7.70 10.29 -12.43
C GLY A 86 -8.47 9.76 -13.65
N SER A 87 -8.19 10.35 -14.82
CA SER A 87 -8.96 10.11 -16.05
C SER A 87 -8.42 9.00 -16.96
N ARG A 88 -7.43 8.23 -16.52
CA ARG A 88 -6.79 7.20 -17.34
C ARG A 88 -7.55 5.88 -17.23
N GLU A 89 -7.91 5.29 -18.36
CA GLU A 89 -8.46 3.94 -18.43
C GLU A 89 -7.43 2.92 -17.91
N ARG A 90 -7.84 2.16 -16.91
CA ARG A 90 -7.07 1.04 -16.36
C ARG A 90 -7.51 -0.26 -17.01
N ARG A 91 -6.61 -1.24 -17.06
CA ARG A 91 -6.92 -2.59 -17.57
C ARG A 91 -8.06 -3.25 -16.79
N ILE A 92 -8.06 -3.08 -15.46
CA ILE A 92 -9.15 -3.48 -14.58
C ILE A 92 -9.62 -2.20 -13.89
N PRO A 93 -10.92 -1.83 -13.99
CA PRO A 93 -11.44 -0.65 -13.31
C PRO A 93 -11.44 -0.76 -11.79
N ASN A 94 -11.47 0.39 -11.12
CA ASN A 94 -11.61 0.58 -9.68
C ASN A 94 -10.53 -0.15 -8.85
N SER A 95 -9.31 -0.24 -9.37
CA SER A 95 -8.21 -1.03 -8.78
C SER A 95 -7.08 -0.19 -8.18
N HIS A 96 -7.29 1.12 -8.06
CA HIS A 96 -6.29 2.00 -7.48
C HIS A 96 -6.48 2.08 -5.96
N LEU A 97 -5.46 1.64 -5.22
CA LEU A 97 -5.44 1.64 -3.76
C LEU A 97 -4.46 2.71 -3.26
N VAL A 98 -4.92 3.52 -2.32
CA VAL A 98 -4.16 4.68 -1.84
C VAL A 98 -4.22 4.79 -0.32
N LEU A 99 -3.13 5.17 0.32
CA LEU A 99 -3.10 5.59 1.73
C LEU A 99 -3.03 7.11 1.84
N GLY A 100 -3.84 7.66 2.73
CA GLY A 100 -3.92 9.09 3.02
C GLY A 100 -3.99 9.38 4.52
N THR A 101 -3.69 10.63 4.88
CA THR A 101 -3.78 11.12 6.27
C THR A 101 -4.53 12.44 6.34
N ASN A 102 -5.15 12.71 7.49
CA ASN A 102 -5.78 14.01 7.79
C ASN A 102 -5.34 14.50 9.18
N PRO A 103 -4.83 15.74 9.33
CA PRO A 103 -4.53 16.71 8.28
C PRO A 103 -3.39 16.27 7.37
N ILE A 104 -3.50 16.65 6.10
CA ILE A 104 -2.52 16.35 5.05
C ILE A 104 -1.18 17.04 5.36
N LYS A 105 -0.32 16.38 6.13
CA LYS A 105 1.04 16.87 6.45
C LYS A 105 2.10 15.77 6.44
N PHE A 106 1.70 14.51 6.34
CA PHE A 106 2.63 13.40 6.25
C PHE A 106 2.75 12.92 4.80
N GLY A 107 3.92 13.11 4.21
CA GLY A 107 4.25 12.65 2.85
C GLY A 107 3.64 13.46 1.70
N SER A 108 2.31 13.58 1.65
CA SER A 108 1.45 14.33 0.71
C SER A 108 -0.02 13.97 0.96
N ASP A 109 -0.97 14.51 0.20
CA ASP A 109 -2.40 14.12 0.21
C ASP A 109 -2.56 12.58 0.21
N TYR A 110 -1.69 11.90 -0.54
CA TYR A 110 -1.69 10.46 -0.76
C TYR A 110 -0.27 9.90 -0.76
N PHE A 111 0.24 9.55 0.42
CA PHE A 111 1.66 9.26 0.61
C PHE A 111 2.08 7.89 0.07
N CYS A 112 1.13 6.96 -0.12
CA CYS A 112 1.41 5.66 -0.73
C CYS A 112 0.29 5.19 -1.66
N GLN A 113 0.64 4.52 -2.76
CA GLN A 113 -0.29 4.12 -3.82
C GLN A 113 0.14 2.78 -4.43
N ILE A 114 -0.81 1.87 -4.67
CA ILE A 114 -0.64 0.60 -5.38
C ILE A 114 -1.74 0.48 -6.43
N GLU A 115 -1.38 -0.08 -7.58
CA GLU A 115 -2.32 -0.36 -8.65
C GLU A 115 -2.55 -1.87 -8.73
N LEU A 116 -3.69 -2.35 -8.19
CA LEU A 116 -3.96 -3.80 -8.14
C LEU A 116 -4.05 -4.41 -9.54
N SER A 117 -4.43 -3.64 -10.56
CA SER A 117 -4.45 -4.12 -11.95
C SER A 117 -3.07 -4.41 -12.54
N GLN A 118 -1.99 -3.94 -11.89
CA GLN A 118 -0.60 -4.24 -12.21
C GLN A 118 -0.01 -5.44 -11.44
N ALA A 119 -0.76 -6.02 -10.49
CA ALA A 119 -0.35 -7.24 -9.83
C ALA A 119 -0.08 -8.34 -10.86
N VAL A 120 0.82 -9.26 -10.52
CA VAL A 120 1.14 -10.43 -11.33
C VAL A 120 0.79 -11.71 -10.60
N GLU A 121 0.63 -12.80 -11.30
CA GLU A 121 0.32 -14.10 -10.73
C GLU A 121 1.09 -15.22 -11.44
N ASP A 122 1.32 -16.31 -10.71
CA ASP A 122 1.78 -17.59 -11.25
C ASP A 122 0.71 -18.67 -11.02
N GLU A 123 1.05 -19.95 -11.08
CA GLU A 123 0.07 -21.04 -10.88
C GLU A 123 -0.52 -21.05 -9.46
N GLU A 124 0.25 -20.66 -8.46
CA GLU A 124 -0.08 -20.84 -7.03
C GLU A 124 -0.38 -19.52 -6.31
N ASN A 125 0.16 -18.40 -6.80
CA ASN A 125 0.22 -17.15 -6.05
C ASN A 125 -0.15 -15.92 -6.88
N ILE A 126 -0.57 -14.87 -6.18
CA ILE A 126 -0.73 -13.52 -6.69
C ILE A 126 0.23 -12.61 -5.93
N TYR A 127 0.86 -11.69 -6.64
CA TYR A 127 1.88 -10.79 -6.14
C TYR A 127 1.41 -9.35 -6.34
N ILE A 128 1.13 -8.66 -5.25
CA ILE A 128 0.85 -7.23 -5.25
C ILE A 128 2.18 -6.50 -5.35
N ILE A 129 2.46 -5.91 -6.51
CA ILE A 129 3.80 -5.39 -6.83
C ILE A 129 3.83 -3.88 -7.02
N LYS A 130 5.02 -3.30 -6.83
CA LYS A 130 5.31 -1.90 -7.15
C LYS A 130 6.60 -1.77 -7.97
N ASN A 131 6.55 -1.01 -9.06
CA ASN A 131 7.69 -0.81 -9.94
C ASN A 131 8.81 -0.03 -9.22
N ILE A 132 10.02 -0.57 -9.24
CA ILE A 132 11.21 0.06 -8.64
C ILE A 132 12.24 0.51 -9.67
N SER A 133 12.18 -0.01 -10.91
CA SER A 133 13.11 0.36 -11.98
C SER A 133 13.02 1.82 -12.40
N LYS A 134 11.81 2.41 -12.36
CA LYS A 134 11.60 3.78 -12.82
C LYS A 134 11.96 4.79 -11.72
N LEU A 135 12.86 5.70 -12.07
CA LEU A 135 13.22 6.86 -11.23
C LEU A 135 12.16 7.98 -11.27
N ALA A 136 11.26 7.95 -12.25
CA ALA A 136 10.16 8.91 -12.40
C ALA A 136 8.82 8.16 -12.42
N GLY A 137 7.79 8.75 -11.82
CA GLY A 137 6.46 8.16 -11.67
C GLY A 137 5.70 8.79 -10.51
N GLU A 138 4.43 8.43 -10.34
CA GLU A 138 3.57 8.87 -9.24
C GLU A 138 3.62 7.85 -8.07
N GLY A 139 3.36 8.34 -6.84
CA GLY A 139 3.24 7.51 -5.63
C GLY A 139 4.54 7.25 -4.86
N ALA A 140 4.52 6.27 -3.95
CA ALA A 140 5.52 6.08 -2.89
C ALA A 140 6.98 5.91 -3.36
N ILE A 141 7.23 5.24 -4.49
CA ILE A 141 8.60 5.09 -5.03
C ILE A 141 9.18 6.43 -5.52
N SER A 142 8.33 7.38 -5.91
CA SER A 142 8.79 8.74 -6.22
C SER A 142 9.20 9.51 -4.96
N ARG A 143 8.54 9.23 -3.81
CA ARG A 143 8.86 9.84 -2.51
C ARG A 143 10.29 9.56 -2.07
N LEU A 144 10.80 8.35 -2.33
CA LEU A 144 12.20 7.99 -2.06
C LEU A 144 13.20 8.93 -2.74
N ASN A 145 12.81 9.63 -3.82
CA ASN A 145 13.68 10.56 -4.51
C ASN A 145 13.74 11.95 -3.86
N ASN A 146 12.87 12.26 -2.90
CA ASN A 146 12.76 13.58 -2.29
C ASN A 146 14.07 13.99 -1.61
N GLY A 147 14.47 15.26 -1.80
CA GLY A 147 15.72 15.81 -1.27
C GLY A 147 16.99 15.46 -2.08
N LEU A 148 16.92 14.53 -3.04
CA LEU A 148 18.12 14.02 -3.74
C LEU A 148 18.45 14.73 -5.07
N GLY A 149 17.58 15.63 -5.56
CA GLY A 149 17.80 16.34 -6.82
C GLY A 149 18.05 15.39 -8.00
N ASN A 150 19.22 15.49 -8.65
CA ASN A 150 19.61 14.66 -9.80
C ASN A 150 20.50 13.45 -9.44
N ASP A 151 20.75 13.18 -8.16
CA ASP A 151 21.61 12.07 -7.74
C ASP A 151 20.93 10.71 -7.96
N LYS A 152 21.20 10.09 -9.11
CA LYS A 152 20.62 8.79 -9.47
C LYS A 152 21.12 7.67 -8.57
N ALA A 153 22.39 7.71 -8.17
CA ALA A 153 23.00 6.64 -7.37
C ALA A 153 22.33 6.55 -6.00
N ARG A 154 22.14 7.69 -5.32
CA ARG A 154 21.42 7.72 -4.03
C ARG A 154 19.95 7.32 -4.15
N LYS A 155 19.29 7.67 -5.26
CA LYS A 155 17.89 7.24 -5.52
C LYS A 155 17.77 5.72 -5.67
N HIS A 156 18.73 5.08 -6.35
CA HIS A 156 18.77 3.62 -6.44
C HIS A 156 19.09 2.99 -5.09
N LYS A 157 20.09 3.53 -4.37
CA LYS A 157 20.45 3.05 -3.03
C LYS A 157 19.25 3.06 -2.06
N ARG A 158 18.44 4.12 -2.04
CA ARG A 158 17.23 4.18 -1.19
C ARG A 158 16.18 3.12 -1.55
N ARG A 159 16.15 2.62 -2.80
CA ARG A 159 15.27 1.51 -3.20
C ARG A 159 15.82 0.16 -2.75
N GLU A 160 17.13 -0.05 -2.90
CA GLU A 160 17.83 -1.23 -2.37
C GLU A 160 17.64 -1.31 -0.86
N GLU A 161 17.79 -0.19 -0.16
CA GLU A 161 17.54 -0.09 1.27
C GLU A 161 16.09 -0.39 1.67
N LEU A 162 15.10 0.05 0.88
CA LEU A 162 13.70 -0.32 1.11
C LEU A 162 13.49 -1.83 1.00
N ILE A 163 14.09 -2.46 -0.02
CA ILE A 163 14.03 -3.91 -0.23
C ILE A 163 14.67 -4.63 0.95
N GLU A 164 15.87 -4.22 1.36
CA GLU A 164 16.62 -4.84 2.45
C GLU A 164 15.92 -4.70 3.81
N ARG A 165 15.37 -3.51 4.13
CA ARG A 165 14.70 -3.26 5.42
C ARG A 165 13.41 -4.08 5.59
N LEU A 166 12.76 -4.44 4.49
CA LEU A 166 11.48 -5.15 4.49
C LEU A 166 11.60 -6.60 3.97
N ASP A 167 12.81 -7.05 3.63
CA ASP A 167 13.07 -8.35 3.00
C ASP A 167 12.14 -8.64 1.80
N LEU A 168 11.96 -7.65 0.92
CA LEU A 168 11.01 -7.75 -0.18
C LEU A 168 11.54 -8.64 -1.31
N GLU A 169 10.69 -9.54 -1.80
CA GLU A 169 10.95 -10.26 -3.05
C GLU A 169 10.97 -9.26 -4.23
N VAL A 170 11.96 -9.39 -5.11
CA VAL A 170 12.05 -8.62 -6.35
C VAL A 170 11.72 -9.53 -7.53
N ILE A 171 10.70 -9.14 -8.29
CA ILE A 171 10.17 -9.84 -9.45
C ILE A 171 10.57 -9.07 -10.71
N SER A 172 11.26 -9.73 -11.63
CA SER A 172 11.52 -9.18 -12.97
C SER A 172 10.37 -9.56 -13.91
N TYR A 173 9.63 -8.56 -14.38
CA TYR A 173 8.46 -8.71 -15.26
C TYR A 173 8.36 -7.52 -16.24
N ASP A 174 8.11 -7.81 -17.51
CA ASP A 174 7.97 -6.82 -18.59
C ASP A 174 9.16 -5.84 -18.66
N ASP A 175 10.39 -6.37 -18.68
CA ASP A 175 11.66 -5.61 -18.70
C ASP A 175 11.83 -4.59 -17.56
N ASN A 176 11.11 -4.80 -16.45
CA ASN A 176 11.21 -4.00 -15.24
C ASN A 176 11.34 -4.91 -14.01
N ASP A 177 11.93 -4.35 -12.97
CA ASP A 177 11.98 -4.91 -11.63
C ASP A 177 10.89 -4.29 -10.78
N TRP A 178 10.24 -5.15 -10.01
CA TRP A 178 9.12 -4.83 -9.15
C TRP A 178 9.35 -5.44 -7.79
N CYS A 179 9.17 -4.66 -6.72
CA CYS A 179 9.14 -5.24 -5.38
C CYS A 179 7.74 -5.80 -5.10
N CYS A 180 7.66 -6.99 -4.55
CA CYS A 180 6.43 -7.59 -4.06
C CYS A 180 6.11 -7.03 -2.68
N VAL A 181 5.05 -6.24 -2.58
CA VAL A 181 4.56 -5.65 -1.32
C VAL A 181 3.80 -6.69 -0.50
N TYR A 182 3.02 -7.56 -1.15
CA TYR A 182 2.30 -8.64 -0.50
C TYR A 182 2.05 -9.80 -1.46
N LYS A 183 2.12 -11.02 -0.95
CA LYS A 183 1.95 -12.26 -1.70
C LYS A 183 0.73 -13.00 -1.16
N ILE A 184 -0.17 -13.40 -2.06
CA ILE A 184 -1.43 -14.07 -1.73
C ILE A 184 -1.39 -15.47 -2.34
N ASP A 185 -1.60 -16.48 -1.50
CA ASP A 185 -1.85 -17.85 -1.93
C ASP A 185 -3.24 -17.95 -2.58
N LYS A 186 -3.33 -18.53 -3.78
CA LYS A 186 -4.60 -18.60 -4.54
C LYS A 186 -5.62 -19.53 -3.89
N ASP A 187 -5.22 -20.58 -3.19
CA ASP A 187 -6.16 -21.43 -2.45
C ASP A 187 -6.78 -20.67 -1.28
N LYS A 188 -6.01 -19.80 -0.61
CA LYS A 188 -6.56 -18.87 0.39
C LYS A 188 -7.50 -17.85 -0.23
N LEU A 189 -7.15 -17.26 -1.37
CA LEU A 189 -8.01 -16.27 -2.04
C LEU A 189 -9.36 -16.87 -2.48
N ASN A 190 -9.40 -18.17 -2.78
CA ASN A 190 -10.63 -18.88 -3.17
C ASN A 190 -11.44 -19.42 -1.99
N ASN A 191 -11.08 -19.06 -0.76
CA ASN A 191 -11.77 -19.52 0.44
C ASN A 191 -12.01 -18.37 1.42
N GLU A 192 -13.28 -18.00 1.58
CA GLU A 192 -13.77 -16.89 2.40
C GLU A 192 -13.30 -16.96 3.87
N THR A 193 -12.98 -18.16 4.39
CA THR A 193 -12.47 -18.29 5.77
C THR A 193 -11.13 -17.59 5.98
N TYR A 194 -10.40 -17.27 4.92
CA TYR A 194 -9.10 -16.59 4.95
C TYR A 194 -9.19 -15.11 4.62
N TYR A 195 -10.37 -14.55 4.34
CA TYR A 195 -10.46 -13.17 3.87
C TYR A 195 -9.98 -12.16 4.90
N GLU A 196 -10.33 -12.36 6.19
CA GLU A 196 -9.85 -11.48 7.26
C GLU A 196 -8.33 -11.56 7.44
N GLU A 197 -7.75 -12.77 7.27
CA GLU A 197 -6.31 -12.97 7.29
C GLU A 197 -5.63 -12.24 6.13
N ILE A 198 -6.13 -12.40 4.91
CA ILE A 198 -5.64 -11.71 3.72
C ILE A 198 -5.74 -10.18 3.91
N PHE A 199 -6.88 -9.69 4.41
CA PHE A 199 -7.06 -8.26 4.68
C PHE A 199 -6.03 -7.76 5.68
N HIS A 200 -5.90 -8.43 6.83
CA HIS A 200 -5.00 -8.04 7.90
C HIS A 200 -3.54 -8.03 7.43
N GLU A 201 -3.07 -9.13 6.85
CA GLU A 201 -1.69 -9.27 6.39
C GLU A 201 -1.35 -8.28 5.26
N PHE A 202 -2.29 -8.06 4.33
CA PHE A 202 -2.07 -7.09 3.27
C PHE A 202 -2.00 -5.66 3.81
N MET A 203 -2.93 -5.25 4.68
CA MET A 203 -2.91 -3.89 5.26
C MET A 203 -1.66 -3.67 6.11
N TYR A 204 -1.26 -4.67 6.91
CA TYR A 204 0.00 -4.61 7.66
C TYR A 204 1.20 -4.39 6.72
N SER A 205 1.32 -5.22 5.68
CA SER A 205 2.42 -5.15 4.72
C SER A 205 2.44 -3.83 3.96
N PHE A 206 1.26 -3.32 3.57
CA PHE A 206 1.13 -2.06 2.84
C PHE A 206 1.47 -0.85 3.72
N LEU A 207 1.06 -0.85 5.00
CA LEU A 207 1.43 0.16 5.97
C LEU A 207 2.94 0.15 6.27
N MET A 208 3.52 -1.04 6.52
CA MET A 208 4.97 -1.19 6.71
C MET A 208 5.77 -0.69 5.50
N TYR A 209 5.32 -1.06 4.30
CA TYR A 209 5.91 -0.57 3.06
C TYR A 209 5.90 0.96 2.97
N ALA A 210 4.74 1.57 3.25
CA ALA A 210 4.58 3.02 3.18
C ALA A 210 5.41 3.75 4.25
N LEU A 211 5.38 3.28 5.50
CA LEU A 211 6.07 3.92 6.62
C LEU A 211 7.59 3.74 6.55
N THR A 212 8.09 2.62 6.02
CA THR A 212 9.54 2.44 5.81
C THR A 212 10.07 3.41 4.75
N ILE A 213 9.31 3.70 3.69
CA ILE A 213 9.67 4.73 2.71
C ILE A 213 9.86 6.08 3.39
N GLU A 214 8.91 6.46 4.25
CA GLU A 214 8.95 7.73 4.97
C GLU A 214 10.12 7.78 5.96
N SER A 215 10.42 6.66 6.62
CA SER A 215 11.58 6.51 7.49
C SER A 215 12.89 6.75 6.72
N ILE A 216 13.09 6.10 5.57
CA ILE A 216 14.28 6.30 4.73
C ILE A 216 14.41 7.76 4.27
N VAL A 217 13.29 8.40 3.93
CA VAL A 217 13.30 9.82 3.52
C VAL A 217 13.67 10.76 4.67
N ALA A 218 13.34 10.40 5.92
CA ALA A 218 13.57 11.24 7.10
C ALA A 218 15.00 11.17 7.67
N GLU A 219 15.81 10.17 7.31
CA GLU A 219 17.18 9.98 7.83
C GLU A 219 18.22 10.95 7.24
N GLU A 220 17.84 11.79 6.26
CA GLU A 220 18.74 12.71 5.56
C GLU A 220 18.17 14.13 5.47
#